data_AF-A0A433PB75-F1
#
_entry.id   AF-A0A433PB75-F1
#
_cell.length_a   1.000
_cell.length_b   1.000
_cell.length_c   1.000
_cell.angle_alpha   90.00
_cell.angle_beta   90.00
_cell.angle_gamma   90.00
#
_symmetry.space_group_name_H-M   'P 1'
#
loop_
_entity.id
_entity.type
_entity.pdbx_description
1 polymer ?
#
loop_
_entity_poly.entity_id
_entity_poly.type
_entity_poly.pdbx_seq_one_letter_code
_entity_poly.pdbx_strand_id
1 'polypeptide(L)'
;SYTAVLEKKPDDAVVLSNRAQAYLNLSQFREALSDAEAAVGFDDGQKKAKFRMFKALYGLKKYEEATATLEALNRDEVFEGNDEIRGLLRKANERVAEQRFGRYNIVNIVHEARSTSPPILDHAEYIGPVRVAQIPGRGRGVIVTRDVEEGTLLMCCKAFSVAFKNEVKDNRLNLPANYTNDPKPHLVAKIFLRLRKEPWAASELANLPQPVSAMALDPSIPPQVANVINIVNANFIVPDEDTAMMRPRTVQAINILPDIRVGRQPPDGAGLWTFPSFINHSCLDNAVHVTFGDMMFVRAARPIARGEEVLLAHVAPFVPYDLRVEYLRRRGIECRCSLCTFEDSLPPLVRNRRHGLQSELNALGSRINVGDPEALARLGEIICETRETYGGHVEDRSSKGNAGFPPRQLQFGLILPFSMLVFSLNMSGRYAQAVQVLQELFEIQPHCGCLARQRVKTAMALVKWCNLLGKLDERNRWIEVAKKGFGSVYGDAEDGSAKIWEEIYKMDLFWNM
;
A
#
# COMPACT_ATOMS: atom_id res chain seq x y z
N SER A 1 20.37 36.59 -16.78
CA SER A 1 20.11 35.18 -16.43
C SER A 1 21.09 34.30 -17.20
N TYR A 2 21.32 33.04 -16.80
CA TYR A 2 22.16 32.12 -17.59
C TYR A 2 21.67 32.00 -19.04
N THR A 3 20.35 31.96 -19.25
CA THR A 3 19.72 31.95 -20.59
C THR A 3 20.15 33.12 -21.45
N ALA A 4 20.13 34.35 -20.94
CA ALA A 4 20.54 35.53 -21.70
C ALA A 4 22.04 35.53 -22.08
N VAL A 5 22.87 34.81 -21.32
CA VAL A 5 24.29 34.62 -21.68
C VAL A 5 24.42 33.58 -22.80
N LEU A 6 23.68 32.48 -22.68
CA LEU A 6 23.68 31.39 -23.68
C LEU A 6 23.03 31.78 -25.01
N GLU A 7 22.13 32.76 -25.04
CA GLU A 7 21.65 33.38 -26.29
C GLU A 7 22.78 34.06 -27.08
N LYS A 8 23.82 34.54 -26.40
CA LYS A 8 24.98 35.20 -27.02
C LYS A 8 26.15 34.25 -27.23
N LYS A 9 26.31 33.25 -26.36
CA LYS A 9 27.38 32.25 -26.37
C LYS A 9 26.81 30.86 -26.05
N PRO A 10 26.21 30.17 -27.04
CA PRO A 10 25.54 28.88 -26.80
C PRO A 10 26.48 27.75 -26.36
N ASP A 11 27.78 27.87 -26.63
CA ASP A 11 28.84 26.89 -26.38
C ASP A 11 29.60 27.12 -25.06
N ASP A 12 29.17 28.08 -24.23
CA ASP A 12 29.78 28.33 -22.92
C ASP A 12 29.43 27.20 -21.94
N ALA A 13 30.30 26.19 -21.91
CA ALA A 13 30.15 25.00 -21.07
C ALA A 13 30.00 25.34 -19.58
N VAL A 14 30.65 26.40 -19.07
CA VAL A 14 30.57 26.80 -17.65
C VAL A 14 29.17 27.33 -17.34
N VAL A 15 28.63 28.17 -18.22
CA VAL A 15 27.29 28.73 -18.06
C VAL A 15 26.22 27.65 -18.21
N LEU A 16 26.35 26.73 -19.18
CA LEU A 16 25.47 25.56 -19.34
C LEU A 16 25.46 24.72 -18.06
N SER A 17 26.65 24.37 -17.56
CA SER A 17 26.81 23.60 -16.32
C SER A 17 26.14 24.32 -15.13
N ASN A 18 26.29 25.64 -14.99
CA ASN A 18 25.64 26.40 -13.92
C ASN A 18 24.12 26.50 -14.06
N ARG A 19 23.60 26.59 -15.29
CA ARG A 19 22.16 26.52 -15.55
C ARG A 19 21.60 25.13 -15.25
N ALA A 20 22.33 24.05 -15.56
CA ALA A 20 21.99 22.70 -15.14
C ALA A 20 21.85 22.58 -13.62
N GLN A 21 22.75 23.18 -12.84
CA GLN A 21 22.60 23.21 -11.38
C GLN A 21 21.35 23.95 -10.92
N ALA A 22 20.99 25.05 -11.57
CA ALA A 22 19.76 25.77 -11.26
C ALA A 22 18.53 24.88 -11.55
N TYR A 23 18.52 24.17 -12.67
CA TYR A 23 17.47 23.20 -12.99
C TYR A 23 17.41 22.03 -11.99
N LEU A 24 18.54 21.48 -11.54
CA LEU A 24 18.58 20.45 -10.49
C LEU A 24 17.94 20.95 -9.19
N ASN A 25 18.24 22.19 -8.76
CA ASN A 25 17.64 22.77 -7.56
C ASN A 25 16.12 22.98 -7.69
N LEU A 26 15.62 23.14 -8.92
CA LEU A 26 14.20 23.22 -9.23
C LEU A 26 13.55 21.84 -9.49
N SER A 27 14.32 20.75 -9.40
CA SER A 27 13.91 19.38 -9.76
C SER A 27 13.48 19.22 -11.23
N GLN A 28 13.98 20.08 -12.12
CA GLN A 28 13.75 20.03 -13.57
C GLN A 28 14.83 19.17 -14.23
N PHE A 29 14.75 17.86 -14.03
CA PHE A 29 15.86 16.95 -14.34
C PHE A 29 16.12 16.77 -15.85
N ARG A 30 15.12 16.95 -16.71
CA ARG A 30 15.29 16.83 -18.18
C ARG A 30 16.11 18.00 -18.74
N GLU A 31 15.78 19.20 -18.31
CA GLU A 31 16.47 20.43 -18.64
C GLU A 31 17.88 20.43 -18.06
N ALA A 32 18.03 19.95 -16.81
CA ALA A 32 19.34 19.74 -16.20
C ALA A 32 20.20 18.75 -16.98
N LEU A 33 19.62 17.64 -17.44
CA LEU A 33 20.34 16.64 -18.23
C LEU A 33 20.80 17.24 -19.56
N SER A 34 19.89 17.90 -20.28
CA SER A 34 20.20 18.50 -21.58
C SER A 34 21.35 19.52 -21.50
N ASP A 35 21.34 20.40 -20.47
CA ASP A 35 22.41 21.37 -20.29
C ASP A 35 23.73 20.72 -19.85
N ALA A 36 23.65 19.68 -19.01
CA ALA A 36 24.84 18.96 -18.54
C ALA A 36 25.50 18.17 -19.68
N GLU A 37 24.72 17.49 -20.52
CA GLU A 37 25.19 16.78 -21.72
C GLU A 37 25.82 17.76 -22.73
N ALA A 38 25.18 18.91 -22.98
CA ALA A 38 25.74 19.93 -23.85
C ALA A 38 27.08 20.47 -23.32
N ALA A 39 27.17 20.76 -22.01
CA ALA A 39 28.40 21.22 -21.38
C ALA A 39 29.54 20.20 -21.50
N VAL A 40 29.26 18.91 -21.30
CA VAL A 40 30.23 17.82 -21.48
C VAL A 40 30.62 17.65 -22.95
N GLY A 41 29.69 17.85 -23.88
CA GLY A 41 29.95 17.80 -25.31
C GLY A 41 30.90 18.91 -25.80
N PHE A 42 30.81 20.11 -25.23
CA PHE A 42 31.73 21.21 -25.54
C PHE A 42 33.07 21.12 -24.80
N ASP A 43 33.07 20.57 -23.59
CA ASP A 43 34.28 20.38 -22.77
C ASP A 43 34.16 19.10 -21.93
N ASP A 44 34.73 18.01 -22.42
CA ASP A 44 34.73 16.71 -21.71
C ASP A 44 35.53 16.77 -20.39
N GLY A 45 36.40 17.77 -20.22
CA GLY A 45 37.11 18.04 -18.97
C GLY A 45 36.24 18.61 -17.86
N GLN A 46 34.99 19.02 -18.14
CA GLN A 46 34.08 19.59 -17.14
C GLN A 46 33.53 18.55 -16.16
N LYS A 47 34.32 18.28 -15.12
CA LYS A 47 33.96 17.43 -13.98
C LYS A 47 32.65 17.84 -13.29
N LYS A 48 32.40 19.14 -13.13
CA LYS A 48 31.15 19.66 -12.56
C LYS A 48 29.95 19.35 -13.44
N ALA A 49 30.09 19.44 -14.77
CA ALA A 49 29.03 19.11 -15.71
C ALA A 49 28.71 17.61 -15.66
N LYS A 50 29.74 16.75 -15.69
CA LYS A 50 29.58 15.29 -15.52
C LYS A 50 28.89 14.92 -14.20
N PHE A 51 29.22 15.58 -13.08
CA PHE A 51 28.54 15.31 -11.80
C PHE A 51 27.08 15.79 -11.79
N ARG A 52 26.79 16.90 -12.46
CA ARG A 52 25.41 17.40 -12.66
C ARG A 52 24.61 16.48 -13.59
N MET A 53 25.27 15.90 -14.60
CA MET A 53 24.71 14.87 -15.48
C MET A 53 24.30 13.63 -14.69
N PHE A 54 25.18 13.12 -13.80
CA PHE A 54 24.84 12.04 -12.86
C PHE A 54 23.58 12.37 -12.05
N LYS A 55 23.52 13.56 -11.41
CA LYS A 55 22.37 13.96 -10.60
C LYS A 55 21.08 14.05 -11.42
N ALA A 56 21.17 14.54 -12.66
CA ALA A 56 20.03 14.63 -13.57
C ALA A 56 19.54 13.24 -13.99
N LEU A 57 20.46 12.34 -14.39
CA LEU A 57 20.14 10.94 -14.73
C LEU A 57 19.52 10.21 -13.53
N TYR A 58 20.06 10.39 -12.33
CA TYR A 58 19.52 9.82 -11.09
C TYR A 58 18.09 10.32 -10.81
N GLY A 59 17.85 11.64 -10.93
CA GLY A 59 16.52 12.23 -10.78
C GLY A 59 15.50 11.79 -11.85
N LEU A 60 15.98 11.49 -13.06
CA LEU A 60 15.20 10.88 -14.15
C LEU A 60 15.01 9.38 -13.98
N LYS A 61 15.51 8.78 -12.90
CA LYS A 61 15.46 7.33 -12.61
C LYS A 61 16.18 6.47 -13.65
N LYS A 62 17.13 7.06 -14.39
CA LYS A 62 18.03 6.37 -15.33
C LYS A 62 19.26 5.87 -14.57
N TYR A 63 19.04 4.96 -13.63
CA TYR A 63 20.06 4.62 -12.63
C TYR A 63 21.28 3.91 -13.24
N GLU A 64 21.13 3.07 -14.26
CA GLU A 64 22.27 2.43 -14.93
C GLU A 64 23.17 3.47 -15.64
N GLU A 65 22.57 4.42 -16.38
CA GLU A 65 23.31 5.54 -17.01
C GLU A 65 23.96 6.44 -15.95
N ALA A 66 23.26 6.71 -14.84
CA ALA A 66 23.79 7.49 -13.73
C ALA A 66 25.01 6.80 -13.10
N THR A 67 24.90 5.51 -12.79
CA THR A 67 26.02 4.72 -12.23
C THR A 67 27.22 4.74 -13.17
N ALA A 68 27.04 4.48 -14.47
CA ALA A 68 28.12 4.51 -15.45
C ALA A 68 28.81 5.90 -15.52
N THR A 69 28.02 6.97 -15.46
CA THR A 69 28.52 8.35 -15.42
C THR A 69 29.38 8.60 -14.17
N LEU A 70 28.91 8.14 -13.01
CA LEU A 70 29.60 8.33 -11.74
C LEU A 70 30.86 7.45 -11.62
N GLU A 71 30.85 6.25 -12.20
CA GLU A 71 32.03 5.38 -12.28
C GLU A 71 33.12 5.99 -13.17
N ALA A 72 32.74 6.61 -14.28
CA ALA A 72 33.67 7.34 -15.14
C ALA A 72 34.32 8.51 -14.39
N LEU A 73 33.56 9.23 -13.56
CA LEU A 73 34.08 10.27 -12.68
C LEU A 73 35.01 9.72 -11.59
N ASN A 74 34.70 8.58 -11.00
CA ASN A 74 35.51 7.98 -9.93
C ASN A 74 36.87 7.45 -10.43
N ARG A 75 37.01 7.17 -11.73
CA ARG A 75 38.28 6.76 -12.36
C ARG A 75 39.20 7.94 -12.69
N ASP A 76 38.73 9.17 -12.57
CA ASP A 76 39.54 10.37 -12.76
C ASP A 76 40.42 10.60 -11.50
N GLU A 77 41.73 10.78 -11.70
CA GLU A 77 42.74 10.91 -10.63
C GLU A 77 42.39 11.98 -9.58
N VAL A 78 41.62 13.02 -9.95
CA VAL A 78 41.20 14.09 -9.02
C VAL A 78 40.13 13.64 -8.03
N PHE A 79 39.41 12.57 -8.32
CA PHE A 79 38.32 12.04 -7.51
C PHE A 79 38.60 10.66 -6.92
N GLU A 80 39.76 10.08 -7.24
CA GLU A 80 40.16 8.79 -6.73
C GLU A 80 40.18 8.82 -5.18
N GLY A 81 39.47 7.87 -4.56
CA GLY A 81 39.35 7.78 -3.09
C GLY A 81 38.32 8.71 -2.44
N ASN A 82 37.52 9.46 -3.20
CA ASN A 82 36.50 10.34 -2.64
C ASN A 82 35.33 9.54 -2.01
N ASP A 83 35.16 9.65 -0.68
CA ASP A 83 34.12 8.97 0.10
C ASP A 83 32.68 9.33 -0.32
N GLU A 84 32.44 10.58 -0.74
CA GLU A 84 31.13 11.02 -1.20
C GLU A 84 30.74 10.30 -2.50
N ILE A 85 31.66 10.22 -3.46
CA ILE A 85 31.45 9.54 -4.75
C ILE A 85 31.26 8.04 -4.52
N ARG A 86 32.06 7.41 -3.64
CA ARG A 86 31.87 6.01 -3.26
C ARG A 86 30.51 5.76 -2.61
N GLY A 87 30.06 6.66 -1.74
CA GLY A 87 28.74 6.60 -1.12
C GLY A 87 27.60 6.72 -2.12
N LEU A 88 27.72 7.64 -3.08
CA LEU A 88 26.75 7.83 -4.16
C LEU A 88 26.72 6.65 -5.13
N LEU A 89 27.88 6.05 -5.46
CA LEU A 89 27.97 4.84 -6.27
C LEU A 89 27.26 3.66 -5.59
N ARG A 90 27.44 3.48 -4.28
CA ARG A 90 26.72 2.45 -3.54
C ARG A 90 25.20 2.65 -3.65
N LYS A 91 24.70 3.86 -3.40
CA LYS A 91 23.27 4.19 -3.54
C LYS A 91 22.76 3.97 -4.96
N ALA A 92 23.48 4.42 -5.98
CA ALA A 92 23.08 4.24 -7.37
C ALA A 92 23.01 2.76 -7.75
N ASN A 93 23.94 1.95 -7.28
CA ASN A 93 23.90 0.49 -7.45
C ASN A 93 22.73 -0.17 -6.71
N GLU A 94 22.38 0.30 -5.51
CA GLU A 94 21.16 -0.13 -4.81
C GLU A 94 19.91 0.19 -5.64
N ARG A 95 19.81 1.39 -6.23
CA ARG A 95 18.71 1.76 -7.15
C ARG A 95 18.64 0.88 -8.40
N VAL A 96 19.78 0.52 -8.98
CA VAL A 96 19.84 -0.43 -10.12
C VAL A 96 19.33 -1.81 -9.69
N ALA A 97 19.76 -2.31 -8.52
CA ALA A 97 19.32 -3.60 -8.01
C ALA A 97 17.79 -3.63 -7.74
N GLU A 98 17.27 -2.55 -7.16
CA GLU A 98 15.83 -2.35 -6.95
C GLU A 98 15.08 -2.30 -8.29
N GLN A 99 15.50 -1.45 -9.23
CA GLN A 99 14.81 -1.25 -10.50
C GLN A 99 14.78 -2.50 -11.39
N ARG A 100 15.89 -3.25 -11.40
CA ARG A 100 16.08 -4.39 -12.30
C ARG A 100 15.55 -5.70 -11.72
N PHE A 101 15.70 -5.89 -10.42
CA PHE A 101 15.44 -7.18 -9.77
C PHE A 101 14.38 -7.11 -8.67
N GLY A 102 13.89 -5.91 -8.31
CA GLY A 102 12.94 -5.77 -7.22
C GLY A 102 13.54 -6.07 -5.86
N ARG A 103 14.86 -5.88 -5.72
CA ARG A 103 15.62 -6.16 -4.49
C ARG A 103 15.59 -4.98 -3.55
N TYR A 104 14.74 -5.07 -2.53
CA TYR A 104 14.57 -4.00 -1.54
C TYR A 104 14.99 -4.47 -0.15
N ASN A 105 15.72 -3.61 0.58
CA ASN A 105 15.86 -3.76 2.02
C ASN A 105 14.64 -3.10 2.70
N ILE A 106 13.59 -3.91 2.90
CA ILE A 106 12.31 -3.43 3.47
C ILE A 106 12.50 -2.86 4.88
N VAL A 107 13.42 -3.41 5.67
CA VAL A 107 13.73 -2.89 7.02
C VAL A 107 14.26 -1.46 6.93
N ASN A 108 15.22 -1.20 6.06
CA ASN A 108 15.74 0.16 5.85
C ASN A 108 14.66 1.12 5.35
N ILE A 109 13.81 0.69 4.40
CA ILE A 109 12.68 1.47 3.89
C ILE A 109 11.74 1.88 5.02
N VAL A 110 11.41 0.94 5.92
CA VAL A 110 10.58 1.20 7.09
C VAL A 110 11.23 2.24 8.01
N HIS A 111 12.53 2.10 8.28
CA HIS A 111 13.24 3.06 9.11
C HIS A 111 13.29 4.45 8.48
N GLU A 112 13.57 4.54 7.18
CA GLU A 112 13.58 5.80 6.42
C GLU A 112 12.20 6.45 6.42
N ALA A 113 11.14 5.68 6.17
CA ALA A 113 9.76 6.17 6.20
C ALA A 113 9.35 6.73 7.58
N ARG A 114 9.98 6.24 8.65
CA ARG A 114 9.73 6.72 10.02
C ARG A 114 10.53 7.97 10.38
N SER A 115 11.73 8.11 9.85
CA SER A 115 12.62 9.24 10.13
C SER A 115 12.42 10.42 9.18
N THR A 116 11.72 10.22 8.06
CA THR A 116 11.54 11.23 7.01
C THR A 116 10.15 11.86 7.09
N SER A 117 10.07 13.21 7.05
CA SER A 117 8.81 13.96 7.11
C SER A 117 8.81 15.13 6.11
N PRO A 118 7.96 15.09 5.05
CA PRO A 118 7.07 13.99 4.66
C PRO A 118 7.87 12.77 4.16
N PRO A 119 7.35 11.54 4.30
CA PRO A 119 8.07 10.31 3.98
C PRO A 119 8.13 10.04 2.47
N ILE A 120 8.87 10.89 1.74
CA ILE A 120 9.23 10.71 0.32
C ILE A 120 10.58 10.03 0.27
N LEU A 121 10.61 8.75 -0.11
CA LEU A 121 11.79 7.90 0.08
C LEU A 121 12.69 7.88 -1.16
N ASP A 122 13.99 7.74 -1.00
CA ASP A 122 14.93 7.58 -2.12
C ASP A 122 15.08 6.09 -2.44
N HIS A 123 14.24 5.56 -3.33
CA HIS A 123 14.23 4.16 -3.78
C HIS A 123 13.65 4.07 -5.21
N ALA A 124 14.07 3.07 -5.98
CA ALA A 124 13.64 2.88 -7.36
C ALA A 124 12.30 2.12 -7.45
N GLU A 125 11.62 2.28 -8.58
CA GLU A 125 10.42 1.50 -8.93
C GLU A 125 10.82 0.19 -9.60
N TYR A 126 10.00 -0.84 -9.40
CA TYR A 126 10.15 -2.15 -10.01
C TYR A 126 8.81 -2.61 -10.59
N ILE A 127 8.81 -3.04 -11.84
CA ILE A 127 7.68 -3.73 -12.45
C ILE A 127 8.15 -5.15 -12.76
N GLY A 128 7.58 -6.12 -12.05
CA GLY A 128 8.01 -7.52 -12.11
C GLY A 128 7.37 -8.29 -13.27
N PRO A 129 6.99 -9.57 -13.06
CA PRO A 129 6.41 -10.41 -14.09
C PRO A 129 4.93 -10.06 -14.33
N VAL A 130 4.63 -8.80 -14.60
CA VAL A 130 3.28 -8.28 -14.81
C VAL A 130 3.24 -7.31 -15.99
N ARG A 131 2.07 -7.18 -16.61
CA ARG A 131 1.82 -6.16 -17.63
C ARG A 131 0.35 -5.77 -17.65
N VAL A 132 0.08 -4.59 -18.19
CA VAL A 132 -1.30 -4.19 -18.51
C VAL A 132 -1.79 -4.98 -19.74
N ALA A 133 -3.03 -5.41 -19.71
CA ALA A 133 -3.72 -6.12 -20.78
C ALA A 133 -5.19 -5.70 -20.87
N GLN A 134 -5.84 -5.97 -22.01
CA GLN A 134 -7.30 -5.89 -22.10
C GLN A 134 -7.91 -7.16 -21.51
N ILE A 135 -8.88 -6.97 -20.63
CA ILE A 135 -9.61 -8.00 -19.92
C ILE A 135 -11.06 -7.97 -20.41
N PRO A 136 -11.58 -9.07 -20.98
CA PRO A 136 -12.95 -9.13 -21.49
C PRO A 136 -13.97 -8.67 -20.45
N GLY A 137 -14.79 -7.66 -20.82
CA GLY A 137 -15.82 -7.09 -19.96
C GLY A 137 -15.32 -6.24 -18.78
N ARG A 138 -14.01 -6.08 -18.59
CA ARG A 138 -13.41 -5.34 -17.46
C ARG A 138 -12.45 -4.22 -17.88
N GLY A 139 -12.28 -4.02 -19.19
CA GLY A 139 -11.39 -2.99 -19.72
C GLY A 139 -9.92 -3.34 -19.51
N ARG A 140 -9.08 -2.37 -19.14
CA ARG A 140 -7.67 -2.63 -18.84
C ARG A 140 -7.52 -3.25 -17.46
N GLY A 141 -6.65 -4.24 -17.36
CA GLY A 141 -6.29 -4.92 -16.11
C GLY A 141 -4.81 -5.27 -16.09
N VAL A 142 -4.30 -5.69 -14.94
CA VAL A 142 -2.92 -6.20 -14.81
C VAL A 142 -2.95 -7.72 -14.82
N ILE A 143 -2.12 -8.36 -15.62
CA ILE A 143 -1.98 -9.83 -15.64
C ILE A 143 -0.53 -10.23 -15.36
N VAL A 144 -0.33 -11.45 -14.85
CA VAL A 144 1.02 -12.02 -14.72
C VAL A 144 1.53 -12.58 -16.05
N THR A 145 2.82 -12.43 -16.32
CA THR A 145 3.46 -12.88 -17.57
C THR A 145 4.03 -14.30 -17.50
N ARG A 146 4.13 -14.86 -16.30
CA ARG A 146 4.51 -16.24 -15.99
C ARG A 146 3.76 -16.69 -14.73
N ASP A 147 3.84 -17.98 -14.42
CA ASP A 147 3.38 -18.47 -13.12
C ASP A 147 4.19 -17.80 -12.00
N VAL A 148 3.49 -17.39 -10.94
CA VAL A 148 4.10 -16.77 -9.76
C VAL A 148 3.63 -17.46 -8.49
N GLU A 149 4.55 -17.58 -7.54
CA GLU A 149 4.30 -18.16 -6.23
C GLU A 149 3.76 -17.09 -5.27
N GLU A 150 3.12 -17.54 -4.19
CA GLU A 150 2.75 -16.70 -3.05
C GLU A 150 3.97 -15.91 -2.54
N GLY A 151 3.78 -14.62 -2.24
CA GLY A 151 4.83 -13.71 -1.76
C GLY A 151 5.69 -13.05 -2.84
N THR A 152 5.59 -13.51 -4.09
CA THR A 152 6.32 -12.91 -5.23
C THR A 152 6.02 -11.41 -5.33
N LEU A 153 7.07 -10.57 -5.43
CA LEU A 153 6.92 -9.14 -5.70
C LEU A 153 6.44 -8.94 -7.15
N LEU A 154 5.23 -8.42 -7.30
CA LEU A 154 4.63 -8.13 -8.61
C LEU A 154 5.03 -6.75 -9.10
N MET A 155 5.11 -5.78 -8.18
CA MET A 155 5.57 -4.42 -8.46
C MET A 155 5.91 -3.68 -7.17
N CYS A 156 6.78 -2.69 -7.29
CA CYS A 156 7.00 -1.62 -6.34
C CYS A 156 6.91 -0.28 -7.09
N CYS A 157 5.94 0.56 -6.73
CA CYS A 157 5.64 1.81 -7.44
C CYS A 157 5.83 3.01 -6.51
N LYS A 158 6.38 4.10 -7.03
CA LYS A 158 6.35 5.38 -6.35
C LYS A 158 5.04 6.08 -6.67
N ALA A 159 4.55 6.86 -5.72
CA ALA A 159 3.37 7.66 -5.95
C ALA A 159 3.66 8.74 -7.00
N PHE A 160 2.69 8.96 -7.87
CA PHE A 160 2.66 10.19 -8.66
C PHE A 160 2.54 11.41 -7.75
N SER A 161 1.72 11.30 -6.71
CA SER A 161 1.65 12.24 -5.60
C SER A 161 0.93 11.62 -4.39
N VAL A 162 1.25 12.09 -3.19
CA VAL A 162 0.56 11.71 -1.94
C VAL A 162 0.33 12.96 -1.10
N ALA A 163 -0.84 13.08 -0.50
CA ALA A 163 -1.13 13.99 0.61
C ALA A 163 -1.18 13.16 1.91
N PHE A 164 -0.16 13.30 2.75
CA PHE A 164 -0.09 12.60 4.04
C PHE A 164 -0.89 13.34 5.12
N LYS A 165 -1.37 12.63 6.16
CA LYS A 165 -2.17 13.23 7.25
C LYS A 165 -1.61 14.48 7.84
N ASN A 166 -0.32 14.47 8.15
CA ASN A 166 0.31 15.59 8.83
C ASN A 166 0.35 16.81 7.90
N GLU A 167 0.57 16.62 6.60
CA GLU A 167 0.49 17.72 5.64
C GLU A 167 -0.93 18.28 5.51
N VAL A 168 -1.95 17.41 5.64
CA VAL A 168 -3.36 17.77 5.60
C VAL A 168 -3.75 18.56 6.86
N LYS A 169 -3.45 18.01 8.04
CA LYS A 169 -3.65 18.65 9.35
C LYS A 169 -2.97 20.00 9.47
N ASP A 170 -1.72 20.12 9.01
CA ASP A 170 -0.95 21.35 9.05
C ASP A 170 -1.42 22.38 8.00
N ASN A 171 -2.34 21.98 7.10
CA ASN A 171 -2.75 22.76 5.93
C ASN A 171 -1.58 23.40 5.16
N ARG A 172 -0.53 22.62 4.86
CA ARG A 172 0.73 23.14 4.26
C ARG A 172 0.54 23.85 2.91
N LEU A 173 -0.58 23.61 2.25
CA LEU A 173 -0.94 24.22 0.96
C LEU A 173 -1.86 25.44 1.12
N ASN A 174 -2.20 25.82 2.35
CA ASN A 174 -3.10 26.94 2.68
C ASN A 174 -4.43 26.86 1.92
N LEU A 175 -5.04 25.68 1.87
CA LEU A 175 -6.36 25.50 1.25
C LEU A 175 -7.47 26.12 2.12
N PRO A 176 -8.59 26.53 1.51
CA PRO A 176 -9.75 27.05 2.24
C PRO A 176 -10.25 26.10 3.35
N ALA A 177 -10.83 26.66 4.41
CA ALA A 177 -11.21 25.96 5.64
C ALA A 177 -12.13 24.73 5.44
N ASN A 178 -12.93 24.72 4.36
CA ASN A 178 -13.80 23.60 4.01
C ASN A 178 -13.05 22.37 3.45
N TYR A 179 -11.77 22.51 3.11
CA TYR A 179 -10.95 21.44 2.53
C TYR A 179 -9.84 20.91 3.45
N THR A 180 -9.64 21.53 4.61
CA THR A 180 -8.48 21.27 5.49
C THR A 180 -8.43 19.89 6.11
N ASN A 181 -9.58 19.22 6.20
CA ASN A 181 -9.70 17.88 6.80
C ASN A 181 -9.89 16.76 5.77
N ASP A 182 -9.96 17.07 4.46
CA ASP A 182 -10.06 16.06 3.40
C ASP A 182 -8.70 15.96 2.66
N PRO A 183 -8.04 14.79 2.63
CA PRO A 183 -6.79 14.65 1.91
C PRO A 183 -6.91 14.75 0.39
N LYS A 184 -8.10 14.53 -0.20
CA LYS A 184 -8.27 14.52 -1.67
C LYS A 184 -8.05 15.91 -2.30
N PRO A 185 -8.64 17.02 -1.80
CA PRO A 185 -8.30 18.37 -2.25
C PRO A 185 -6.80 18.68 -2.17
N HIS A 186 -6.12 18.23 -1.11
CA HIS A 186 -4.67 18.40 -0.97
C HIS A 186 -3.91 17.63 -2.06
N LEU A 187 -4.31 16.39 -2.33
CA LEU A 187 -3.74 15.58 -3.41
C LEU A 187 -3.96 16.23 -4.79
N VAL A 188 -5.17 16.72 -5.06
CA VAL A 188 -5.50 17.45 -6.30
C VAL A 188 -4.59 18.67 -6.47
N ALA A 189 -4.42 19.47 -5.40
CA ALA A 189 -3.54 20.63 -5.42
C ALA A 189 -2.07 20.26 -5.69
N LYS A 190 -1.55 19.20 -5.04
CA LYS A 190 -0.17 18.72 -5.30
C LYS A 190 0.01 18.25 -6.74
N ILE A 191 -0.94 17.50 -7.30
CA ILE A 191 -0.92 17.06 -8.70
C ILE A 191 -0.93 18.26 -9.64
N PHE A 192 -1.83 19.22 -9.42
CA PHE A 192 -1.92 20.41 -10.27
C PHE A 192 -0.63 21.25 -10.25
N LEU A 193 -0.03 21.45 -9.05
CA LEU A 193 1.26 22.13 -8.92
C LEU A 193 2.38 21.40 -9.64
N ARG A 194 2.39 20.05 -9.61
CA ARG A 194 3.34 19.24 -10.37
C ARG A 194 3.15 19.43 -11.87
N LEU A 195 1.92 19.33 -12.38
CA LEU A 195 1.64 19.49 -13.81
C LEU A 195 2.03 20.88 -14.35
N ARG A 196 1.92 21.93 -13.53
CA ARG A 196 2.41 23.28 -13.89
C ARG A 196 3.93 23.35 -14.05
N LYS A 197 4.67 22.59 -13.24
CA LYS A 197 6.14 22.51 -13.31
C LYS A 197 6.60 21.55 -14.41
N GLU A 198 5.84 20.49 -14.64
CA GLU A 198 6.16 19.37 -15.54
C GLU A 198 4.95 19.03 -16.44
N PRO A 199 4.68 19.83 -17.51
CA PRO A 199 3.50 19.60 -18.36
C PRO A 199 3.47 18.22 -19.03
N TRP A 200 4.64 17.63 -19.29
CA TRP A 200 4.78 16.30 -19.88
C TRP A 200 4.16 15.19 -19.02
N ALA A 201 4.12 15.37 -17.70
CA ALA A 201 3.56 14.40 -16.76
C ALA A 201 2.03 14.23 -16.92
N ALA A 202 1.36 15.15 -17.64
CA ALA A 202 -0.06 15.01 -17.98
C ALA A 202 -0.35 13.73 -18.80
N SER A 203 0.61 13.28 -19.62
CA SER A 203 0.48 12.06 -20.41
C SER A 203 0.36 10.80 -19.56
N GLU A 204 1.03 10.76 -18.39
CA GLU A 204 0.91 9.64 -17.44
C GLU A 204 -0.51 9.57 -16.86
N LEU A 205 -1.10 10.72 -16.54
CA LEU A 205 -2.46 10.81 -15.99
C LEU A 205 -3.54 10.53 -17.03
N ALA A 206 -3.34 10.97 -18.28
CA ALA A 206 -4.28 10.72 -19.38
C ALA A 206 -4.48 9.22 -19.64
N ASN A 207 -3.45 8.41 -19.35
CA ASN A 207 -3.51 6.96 -19.51
C ASN A 207 -4.25 6.25 -18.39
N LEU A 208 -4.58 6.89 -17.27
CA LEU A 208 -5.25 6.22 -16.15
C LEU A 208 -6.71 5.85 -16.46
N PRO A 209 -7.29 4.88 -15.74
CA PRO A 209 -8.73 4.63 -15.78
C PRO A 209 -9.50 5.91 -15.49
N GLN A 210 -10.41 6.25 -16.41
CA GLN A 210 -11.30 7.40 -16.26
C GLN A 210 -12.58 6.98 -15.54
N PRO A 211 -13.23 7.88 -14.79
CA PRO A 211 -14.49 7.55 -14.15
C PRO A 211 -15.57 7.25 -15.20
N VAL A 212 -16.43 6.29 -14.89
CA VAL A 212 -17.56 5.89 -15.77
C VAL A 212 -18.60 7.02 -15.91
N SER A 213 -18.73 7.85 -14.87
CA SER A 213 -19.44 9.12 -14.93
C SER A 213 -18.60 10.18 -14.23
N ALA A 214 -18.35 11.29 -14.91
CA ALA A 214 -17.81 12.47 -14.25
C ALA A 214 -18.76 12.92 -13.13
N MET A 215 -18.20 13.33 -11.99
CA MET A 215 -19.01 13.98 -10.97
C MET A 215 -19.49 15.33 -11.53
N ALA A 216 -20.75 15.68 -11.30
CA ALA A 216 -21.23 17.03 -11.53
C ALA A 216 -20.51 17.96 -10.55
N LEU A 217 -19.50 18.68 -11.05
CA LEU A 217 -18.73 19.66 -10.30
C LEU A 217 -19.31 21.06 -10.51
N ASP A 218 -19.01 21.97 -9.58
CA ASP A 218 -19.37 23.38 -9.70
C ASP A 218 -18.80 23.95 -11.03
N PRO A 219 -19.62 24.59 -11.89
CA PRO A 219 -19.18 25.18 -13.16
C PRO A 219 -18.07 26.23 -13.03
N SER A 220 -17.87 26.82 -11.85
CA SER A 220 -16.78 27.76 -11.57
C SER A 220 -15.41 27.10 -11.47
N ILE A 221 -15.35 25.77 -11.30
CA ILE A 221 -14.09 25.02 -11.23
C ILE A 221 -13.46 24.94 -12.62
N PRO A 222 -12.20 25.39 -12.79
CA PRO A 222 -11.53 25.33 -14.10
C PRO A 222 -11.50 23.89 -14.67
N PRO A 223 -11.71 23.70 -15.98
CA PRO A 223 -11.78 22.36 -16.59
C PRO A 223 -10.55 21.50 -16.33
N GLN A 224 -9.35 22.10 -16.28
CA GLN A 224 -8.12 21.36 -16.00
C GLN A 224 -8.10 20.82 -14.56
N VAL A 225 -8.65 21.57 -13.60
CA VAL A 225 -8.78 21.16 -12.20
C VAL A 225 -9.86 20.10 -12.06
N ALA A 226 -11.00 20.28 -12.73
CA ALA A 226 -12.08 19.30 -12.77
C ALA A 226 -11.61 17.93 -13.30
N ASN A 227 -10.76 17.93 -14.33
CA ASN A 227 -10.16 16.69 -14.85
C ASN A 227 -9.31 15.97 -13.78
N VAL A 228 -8.44 16.71 -13.07
CA VAL A 228 -7.63 16.14 -11.98
C VAL A 228 -8.51 15.60 -10.85
N ILE A 229 -9.57 16.31 -10.46
CA ILE A 229 -10.54 15.85 -9.44
C ILE A 229 -11.15 14.50 -9.85
N ASN A 230 -11.59 14.37 -11.10
CA ASN A 230 -12.17 13.15 -11.63
C ASN A 230 -11.19 11.97 -11.62
N ILE A 231 -9.94 12.20 -12.05
CA ILE A 231 -8.87 11.19 -12.01
C ILE A 231 -8.58 10.77 -10.56
N VAL A 232 -8.46 11.72 -9.64
CA VAL A 232 -8.25 11.42 -8.21
C VAL A 232 -9.40 10.60 -7.64
N ASN A 233 -10.66 11.00 -7.84
CA ASN A 233 -11.81 10.28 -7.30
C ASN A 233 -11.90 8.83 -7.83
N ALA A 234 -11.49 8.61 -9.08
CA ALA A 234 -11.47 7.30 -9.73
C ALA A 234 -10.29 6.40 -9.30
N ASN A 235 -9.17 6.97 -8.84
CA ASN A 235 -7.91 6.21 -8.69
C ASN A 235 -7.18 6.41 -7.36
N PHE A 236 -7.66 7.26 -6.46
CA PHE A 236 -6.96 7.48 -5.19
C PHE A 236 -6.92 6.20 -4.34
N ILE A 237 -5.79 6.00 -3.68
CA ILE A 237 -5.58 4.94 -2.71
C ILE A 237 -5.23 5.61 -1.38
N VAL A 238 -5.79 5.09 -0.30
CA VAL A 238 -5.44 5.56 1.04
C VAL A 238 -4.09 4.93 1.42
N PRO A 239 -3.04 5.72 1.67
CA PRO A 239 -1.77 5.16 2.13
C PRO A 239 -1.98 4.49 3.50
N ASP A 240 -1.29 3.37 3.70
CA ASP A 240 -1.13 2.76 5.01
C ASP A 240 -0.40 3.74 5.91
N GLU A 241 -1.15 4.32 6.84
CA GLU A 241 -0.61 5.37 7.68
C GLU A 241 0.12 4.82 8.91
N ASP A 242 -0.07 3.55 9.20
CA ASP A 242 0.41 2.96 10.41
C ASP A 242 1.34 1.78 10.13
N THR A 243 2.62 2.07 10.36
CA THR A 243 3.57 1.10 10.92
C THR A 243 3.09 0.55 12.28
N ALA A 244 1.79 0.48 12.59
CA ALA A 244 1.22 -0.02 13.85
C ALA A 244 1.52 -1.51 14.08
N MET A 245 1.67 -2.32 13.02
CA MET A 245 2.23 -3.67 13.17
C MET A 245 3.67 -3.66 13.70
N MET A 246 4.35 -2.52 13.64
CA MET A 246 5.73 -2.32 14.08
C MET A 246 5.84 -1.30 15.23
N ARG A 247 4.71 -0.91 15.84
CA ARG A 247 4.66 -0.12 17.09
C ARG A 247 3.82 -0.82 18.16
N PRO A 248 4.11 -2.06 18.56
CA PRO A 248 3.59 -2.53 19.82
C PRO A 248 4.40 -1.85 20.93
N ARG A 249 3.85 -0.82 21.58
CA ARG A 249 4.50 -0.20 22.74
C ARG A 249 4.19 -0.94 24.06
N THR A 250 3.22 -1.85 24.08
CA THR A 250 2.85 -2.61 25.30
C THR A 250 2.20 -3.97 24.98
N VAL A 251 2.17 -4.87 25.98
CA VAL A 251 1.56 -6.21 25.91
C VAL A 251 0.08 -6.20 25.51
N GLN A 252 -0.62 -5.07 25.66
CA GLN A 252 -2.03 -4.88 25.25
C GLN A 252 -2.21 -4.44 23.78
N ALA A 253 -1.14 -4.22 23.02
CA ALA A 253 -1.18 -3.45 21.76
C ALA A 253 -1.31 -4.25 20.45
N ILE A 254 -1.43 -5.60 20.46
CA ILE A 254 -1.71 -6.33 19.21
C ILE A 254 -3.18 -6.09 18.84
N ASN A 255 -3.41 -5.04 18.05
CA ASN A 255 -4.73 -4.70 17.55
C ASN A 255 -5.12 -5.67 16.43
N ILE A 256 -5.89 -6.70 16.79
CA ILE A 256 -6.51 -7.65 15.86
C ILE A 256 -7.85 -7.15 15.32
N LEU A 257 -8.29 -5.93 15.65
CA LEU A 257 -9.49 -5.40 14.99
C LEU A 257 -9.17 -5.26 13.49
N PRO A 258 -10.05 -5.77 12.62
CA PRO A 258 -9.93 -5.49 11.19
C PRO A 258 -9.87 -3.98 10.99
N ASP A 259 -9.09 -3.52 10.00
CA ASP A 259 -9.07 -2.12 9.60
C ASP A 259 -10.39 -1.81 8.87
N ILE A 260 -11.47 -1.72 9.65
CA ILE A 260 -12.77 -1.35 9.15
C ILE A 260 -12.92 0.14 9.38
N ARG A 261 -12.63 0.90 8.33
CA ARG A 261 -13.07 2.30 8.24
C ARG A 261 -14.60 2.31 8.10
N VAL A 262 -15.33 2.03 9.18
CA VAL A 262 -16.78 2.25 9.25
C VAL A 262 -17.01 3.68 9.69
N GLY A 263 -17.47 4.55 8.77
CA GLY A 263 -17.96 5.89 9.12
C GLY A 263 -17.40 7.03 8.28
N ARG A 264 -17.90 8.24 8.53
CA ARG A 264 -17.54 9.52 7.87
C ARG A 264 -16.18 10.09 8.30
N GLN A 265 -15.27 9.31 8.86
CA GLN A 265 -13.94 9.86 9.18
C GLN A 265 -13.15 10.00 7.88
N PRO A 266 -12.57 11.18 7.60
CA PRO A 266 -11.78 11.38 6.40
C PRO A 266 -10.61 10.39 6.41
N PRO A 267 -10.23 9.85 5.24
CA PRO A 267 -9.08 8.97 5.16
C PRO A 267 -7.86 9.74 5.64
N ASP A 268 -6.92 9.03 6.26
CA ASP A 268 -5.83 9.73 6.92
C ASP A 268 -4.80 10.28 5.90
N GLY A 269 -4.84 9.80 4.66
CA GLY A 269 -4.15 10.41 3.53
C GLY A 269 -4.83 10.03 2.21
N ALA A 270 -4.29 10.54 1.12
CA ALA A 270 -4.68 10.15 -0.22
C ALA A 270 -3.47 10.18 -1.13
N GLY A 271 -3.23 9.10 -1.87
CA GLY A 271 -2.18 9.03 -2.88
C GLY A 271 -2.69 8.51 -4.22
N LEU A 272 -1.91 8.78 -5.26
CA LEU A 272 -2.16 8.32 -6.61
C LEU A 272 -0.92 7.55 -7.09
N TRP A 273 -1.09 6.26 -7.38
CA TRP A 273 -0.05 5.42 -7.99
C TRP A 273 -0.53 4.98 -9.37
N THR A 274 0.19 5.37 -10.41
CA THR A 274 -0.26 5.24 -11.80
C THR A 274 -0.40 3.79 -12.23
N PHE A 275 0.62 2.96 -12.03
CA PHE A 275 0.58 1.55 -12.45
C PHE A 275 -0.41 0.70 -11.61
N PRO A 276 -0.44 0.79 -10.27
CA PRO A 276 -1.44 0.09 -9.45
C PRO A 276 -2.89 0.48 -9.76
N SER A 277 -3.14 1.67 -10.33
CA SER A 277 -4.49 2.09 -10.73
C SER A 277 -5.10 1.20 -11.82
N PHE A 278 -4.30 0.43 -12.57
CA PHE A 278 -4.81 -0.53 -13.56
C PHE A 278 -5.27 -1.86 -12.93
N ILE A 279 -5.08 -2.08 -11.63
CA ILE A 279 -5.47 -3.32 -10.98
C ILE A 279 -6.98 -3.33 -10.73
N ASN A 280 -7.68 -4.33 -11.25
CA ASN A 280 -9.12 -4.46 -11.09
C ASN A 280 -9.53 -5.04 -9.73
N HIS A 281 -10.81 -4.85 -9.39
CA HIS A 281 -11.36 -5.26 -8.10
C HIS A 281 -11.67 -6.77 -8.00
N SER A 282 -11.43 -7.37 -6.85
CA SER A 282 -12.18 -8.55 -6.36
C SER A 282 -12.32 -8.43 -4.85
N CYS A 283 -13.48 -8.81 -4.29
CA CYS A 283 -13.62 -8.87 -2.84
C CYS A 283 -12.76 -9.99 -2.22
N LEU A 284 -12.45 -11.01 -3.03
CA LEU A 284 -11.49 -12.07 -2.73
C LEU A 284 -10.31 -11.92 -3.69
N ASP A 285 -9.46 -10.96 -3.39
CA ASP A 285 -8.29 -10.60 -4.18
C ASP A 285 -7.14 -11.61 -4.05
N ASN A 286 -6.30 -11.68 -5.08
CA ASN A 286 -5.17 -12.61 -5.15
C ASN A 286 -3.81 -11.94 -4.94
N ALA A 287 -3.79 -10.62 -4.71
CA ALA A 287 -2.61 -9.86 -4.35
C ALA A 287 -2.88 -8.98 -3.13
N VAL A 288 -1.83 -8.64 -2.38
CA VAL A 288 -1.87 -7.72 -1.24
C VAL A 288 -0.98 -6.52 -1.56
N HIS A 289 -1.40 -5.34 -1.10
CA HIS A 289 -0.54 -4.16 -1.14
C HIS A 289 -0.18 -3.68 0.27
N VAL A 290 1.00 -3.08 0.37
CA VAL A 290 1.47 -2.34 1.54
C VAL A 290 2.13 -1.07 1.06
N THR A 291 1.90 0.05 1.75
CA THR A 291 2.64 1.28 1.46
C THR A 291 3.63 1.66 2.56
N PHE A 292 4.80 2.13 2.17
CA PHE A 292 5.80 2.74 3.03
C PHE A 292 6.14 4.13 2.48
N GLY A 293 5.70 5.17 3.19
CA GLY A 293 5.82 6.54 2.67
C GLY A 293 5.10 6.70 1.33
N ASP A 294 5.81 7.15 0.30
CA ASP A 294 5.29 7.28 -1.06
C ASP A 294 5.45 6.01 -1.92
N MET A 295 5.97 4.92 -1.37
CA MET A 295 6.14 3.65 -2.09
C MET A 295 4.99 2.68 -1.82
N MET A 296 4.55 1.98 -2.87
CA MET A 296 3.57 0.91 -2.79
C MET A 296 4.16 -0.40 -3.29
N PHE A 297 4.15 -1.41 -2.44
CA PHE A 297 4.55 -2.78 -2.76
C PHE A 297 3.30 -3.60 -3.00
N VAL A 298 3.26 -4.36 -4.10
CA VAL A 298 2.19 -5.32 -4.37
C VAL A 298 2.79 -6.71 -4.54
N ARG A 299 2.32 -7.66 -3.73
CA ARG A 299 2.79 -9.05 -3.71
C ARG A 299 1.64 -10.01 -3.97
N ALA A 300 1.94 -11.16 -4.57
CA ALA A 300 0.97 -12.23 -4.73
C ALA A 300 0.57 -12.79 -3.34
N ALA A 301 -0.73 -12.86 -3.04
CA ALA A 301 -1.26 -13.39 -1.78
C ALA A 301 -1.55 -14.91 -1.85
N ARG A 302 -1.42 -15.48 -3.05
CA ARG A 302 -1.53 -16.90 -3.39
C ARG A 302 -0.80 -17.14 -4.71
N PRO A 303 -0.58 -18.39 -5.16
CA PRO A 303 -0.14 -18.65 -6.52
C PRO A 303 -1.10 -18.05 -7.56
N ILE A 304 -0.53 -17.48 -8.63
CA ILE A 304 -1.27 -16.86 -9.74
C ILE A 304 -0.70 -17.44 -11.04
N ALA A 305 -1.56 -18.02 -11.87
CA ALA A 305 -1.14 -18.69 -13.10
C ALA A 305 -0.84 -17.68 -14.22
N ARG A 306 0.06 -18.02 -15.15
CA ARG A 306 0.39 -17.19 -16.32
C ARG A 306 -0.88 -16.72 -17.05
N GLY A 307 -0.98 -15.42 -17.26
CA GLY A 307 -2.13 -14.79 -17.93
C GLY A 307 -3.33 -14.53 -17.02
N GLU A 308 -3.34 -15.04 -15.79
CA GLU A 308 -4.35 -14.70 -14.78
C GLU A 308 -4.21 -13.24 -14.35
N GLU A 309 -5.34 -12.62 -14.08
CA GLU A 309 -5.44 -11.22 -13.66
C GLU A 309 -5.00 -11.06 -12.19
N VAL A 310 -4.20 -10.02 -11.93
CA VAL A 310 -3.87 -9.54 -10.60
C VAL A 310 -5.01 -8.65 -10.13
N LEU A 311 -5.52 -8.90 -8.92
CA LEU A 311 -6.70 -8.25 -8.36
C LEU A 311 -6.39 -7.68 -6.97
N LEU A 312 -7.01 -6.56 -6.63
CA LEU A 312 -6.97 -5.91 -5.31
C LEU A 312 -8.37 -5.50 -4.85
N ALA A 313 -8.67 -5.59 -3.57
CA ALA A 313 -9.94 -5.15 -3.03
C ALA A 313 -10.02 -3.60 -2.95
N HIS A 314 -10.60 -2.95 -3.97
CA HIS A 314 -10.94 -1.51 -3.93
C HIS A 314 -11.90 -1.10 -2.80
N VAL A 315 -12.75 -2.04 -2.34
CA VAL A 315 -13.62 -1.88 -1.17
C VAL A 315 -13.44 -3.10 -0.28
N ALA A 316 -13.37 -2.87 1.03
CA ALA A 316 -13.15 -3.95 1.99
C ALA A 316 -14.33 -4.94 1.98
N PRO A 317 -14.07 -6.26 2.04
CA PRO A 317 -15.13 -7.28 2.04
C PRO A 317 -15.99 -7.27 3.31
N PHE A 318 -15.59 -6.55 4.36
CA PHE A 318 -16.37 -6.37 5.59
C PHE A 318 -17.53 -5.37 5.46
N VAL A 319 -17.52 -4.56 4.40
CA VAL A 319 -18.63 -3.65 4.11
C VAL A 319 -19.84 -4.50 3.69
N PRO A 320 -21.07 -4.19 4.14
CA PRO A 320 -22.27 -4.94 3.74
C PRO A 320 -22.42 -5.06 2.22
N TYR A 321 -22.85 -6.24 1.75
CA TYR A 321 -22.95 -6.58 0.32
C TYR A 321 -23.61 -5.48 -0.53
N ASP A 322 -24.80 -5.00 -0.12
CA ASP A 322 -25.53 -3.97 -0.88
C ASP A 322 -24.76 -2.66 -1.03
N LEU A 323 -24.05 -2.25 0.02
CA LEU A 323 -23.20 -1.05 0.00
C LEU A 323 -21.95 -1.26 -0.86
N ARG A 324 -21.36 -2.47 -0.86
CA ARG A 324 -20.23 -2.82 -1.73
C ARG A 324 -20.65 -2.80 -3.19
N VAL A 325 -21.76 -3.46 -3.54
CA VAL A 325 -22.26 -3.52 -4.92
C VAL A 325 -22.59 -2.12 -5.43
N GLU A 326 -23.23 -1.28 -4.61
CA GLU A 326 -23.52 0.10 -4.99
C GLU A 326 -22.24 0.92 -5.19
N TYR A 327 -21.25 0.80 -4.30
CA TYR A 327 -19.94 1.45 -4.45
C TYR A 327 -19.25 1.04 -5.76
N LEU A 328 -19.22 -0.26 -6.07
CA LEU A 328 -18.60 -0.80 -7.26
C LEU A 328 -19.35 -0.41 -8.54
N ARG A 329 -20.69 -0.45 -8.52
CA ARG A 329 -21.55 -0.06 -9.66
C ARG A 329 -21.31 1.39 -10.08
N ARG A 330 -21.13 2.32 -9.13
CA ARG A 330 -20.78 3.73 -9.42
C ARG A 330 -19.43 3.90 -10.12
N ARG A 331 -18.56 2.91 -10.00
CA ARG A 331 -17.25 2.83 -10.69
C ARG A 331 -17.32 1.96 -11.97
N GLY A 332 -18.52 1.52 -12.36
CA GLY A 332 -18.76 0.60 -13.47
C GLY A 332 -18.15 -0.79 -13.29
N ILE A 333 -17.97 -1.24 -12.06
CA ILE A 333 -17.44 -2.56 -11.76
C ILE A 333 -18.60 -3.48 -11.36
N GLU A 334 -18.74 -4.59 -12.07
CA GLU A 334 -19.60 -5.70 -11.67
C GLU A 334 -18.75 -6.85 -11.12
N CYS A 335 -18.79 -7.06 -9.79
CA CYS A 335 -18.00 -8.10 -9.13
C CYS A 335 -18.79 -9.41 -9.04
N ARG A 336 -18.23 -10.50 -9.61
CA ARG A 336 -18.80 -11.85 -9.59
C ARG A 336 -17.92 -12.86 -8.84
N CYS A 337 -17.12 -12.37 -7.88
CA CYS A 337 -16.28 -13.24 -7.06
C CYS A 337 -17.12 -14.16 -6.16
N SER A 338 -16.52 -15.23 -5.65
CA SER A 338 -17.19 -16.23 -4.80
C SER A 338 -17.94 -15.63 -3.60
N LEU A 339 -17.41 -14.57 -2.97
CA LEU A 339 -18.09 -13.88 -1.88
C LEU A 339 -19.35 -13.15 -2.36
N CYS A 340 -19.25 -12.41 -3.47
CA CYS A 340 -20.40 -11.70 -4.05
C CYS A 340 -21.48 -12.70 -4.47
N THR A 341 -21.12 -13.76 -5.18
CA THR A 341 -22.06 -14.82 -5.60
C THR A 341 -22.74 -15.48 -4.40
N PHE A 342 -21.99 -15.77 -3.34
CA PHE A 342 -22.54 -16.33 -2.11
C PHE A 342 -23.51 -15.36 -1.43
N GLU A 343 -23.14 -14.11 -1.22
CA GLU A 343 -24.02 -13.15 -0.54
C GLU A 343 -25.25 -12.79 -1.39
N ASP A 344 -25.11 -12.73 -2.72
CA ASP A 344 -26.24 -12.50 -3.64
C ASP A 344 -27.28 -13.63 -3.57
N SER A 345 -26.82 -14.87 -3.34
CA SER A 345 -27.72 -16.03 -3.18
C SER A 345 -28.56 -16.00 -1.90
N LEU A 346 -28.19 -15.15 -0.92
CA LEU A 346 -28.91 -15.03 0.35
C LEU A 346 -30.11 -14.08 0.22
N PRO A 347 -31.25 -14.39 0.85
CA PRO A 347 -32.42 -13.51 0.86
C PRO A 347 -32.09 -12.12 1.43
N PRO A 348 -32.67 -11.02 0.89
CA PRO A 348 -32.44 -9.67 1.39
C PRO A 348 -32.68 -9.52 2.90
N LEU A 349 -33.68 -10.20 3.46
CA LEU A 349 -33.95 -10.19 4.90
C LEU A 349 -32.76 -10.71 5.73
N VAL A 350 -32.07 -11.76 5.26
CA VAL A 350 -30.89 -12.33 5.94
C VAL A 350 -29.72 -11.35 5.87
N ARG A 351 -29.48 -10.74 4.70
CA ARG A 351 -28.43 -9.72 4.53
C ARG A 351 -28.70 -8.47 5.37
N ASN A 352 -29.95 -8.01 5.40
CA ASN A 352 -30.37 -6.87 6.22
C ASN A 352 -30.23 -7.17 7.72
N ARG A 353 -30.56 -8.39 8.17
CA ARG A 353 -30.32 -8.82 9.55
C ARG A 353 -28.84 -8.73 9.89
N ARG A 354 -27.96 -9.27 9.04
CA ARG A 354 -26.50 -9.21 9.25
C ARG A 354 -25.99 -7.77 9.34
N HIS A 355 -26.46 -6.87 8.46
CA HIS A 355 -26.11 -5.45 8.52
C HIS A 355 -26.61 -4.77 9.80
N GLY A 356 -27.83 -5.11 10.26
CA GLY A 356 -28.37 -4.63 11.53
C GLY A 356 -27.50 -5.06 12.73
N LEU A 357 -27.10 -6.33 12.78
CA LEU A 357 -26.22 -6.87 13.82
C LEU A 357 -24.84 -6.18 13.83
N GLN A 358 -24.27 -5.93 12.65
CA GLN A 358 -23.02 -5.18 12.54
C GLN A 358 -23.17 -3.73 13.04
N SER A 359 -24.30 -3.09 12.76
CA SER A 359 -24.58 -1.71 13.21
C SER A 359 -24.76 -1.64 14.72
N GLU A 360 -25.47 -2.60 15.30
CA GLU A 360 -25.63 -2.77 16.74
C GLU A 360 -24.27 -2.99 17.42
N LEU A 361 -23.45 -3.89 16.88
CA LEU A 361 -22.11 -4.15 17.38
C LEU A 361 -21.23 -2.89 17.42
N ASN A 362 -21.25 -2.10 16.33
CA ASN A 362 -20.52 -0.84 16.27
C ASN A 362 -20.98 0.14 17.36
N ALA A 363 -22.29 0.21 17.66
CA ALA A 363 -22.84 1.06 18.71
C ALA A 363 -22.42 0.60 20.12
N LEU A 364 -22.19 -0.70 20.31
CA LEU A 364 -21.72 -1.27 21.58
C LEU A 364 -20.21 -1.13 21.81
N GLY A 365 -19.44 -0.72 20.80
CA GLY A 365 -17.98 -0.80 20.81
C GLY A 365 -17.28 -0.13 22.00
N SER A 366 -17.72 1.07 22.40
CA SER A 366 -17.14 1.78 23.55
C SER A 366 -17.40 1.05 24.87
N ARG A 367 -18.60 0.49 25.05
CA ARG A 367 -19.00 -0.30 26.22
C ARG A 367 -18.23 -1.62 26.29
N ILE A 368 -18.07 -2.30 25.14
CA ILE A 368 -17.26 -3.52 25.02
C ILE A 368 -15.80 -3.24 25.38
N ASN A 369 -15.25 -2.10 24.94
CA ASN A 369 -13.86 -1.73 25.21
C ASN A 369 -13.56 -1.51 26.70
N VAL A 370 -14.55 -1.07 27.48
CA VAL A 370 -14.42 -0.90 28.94
C VAL A 370 -14.86 -2.13 29.73
N GLY A 371 -15.26 -3.22 29.05
CA GLY A 371 -15.61 -4.49 29.69
C GLY A 371 -16.99 -4.54 30.32
N ASP A 372 -17.95 -3.76 29.81
CA ASP A 372 -19.33 -3.76 30.32
C ASP A 372 -20.01 -5.15 30.17
N PRO A 373 -20.44 -5.80 31.26
CA PRO A 373 -21.01 -7.16 31.23
C PRO A 373 -22.22 -7.32 30.32
N GLU A 374 -23.12 -6.34 30.26
CA GLU A 374 -24.32 -6.42 29.40
C GLU A 374 -23.94 -6.35 27.93
N ALA A 375 -23.02 -5.45 27.59
CA ALA A 375 -22.53 -5.31 26.22
C ALA A 375 -21.76 -6.56 25.76
N LEU A 376 -21.04 -7.22 26.67
CA LEU A 376 -20.35 -8.48 26.39
C LEU A 376 -21.30 -9.67 26.24
N ALA A 377 -22.37 -9.74 27.04
CA ALA A 377 -23.43 -10.73 26.85
C ALA A 377 -24.07 -10.55 25.48
N ARG A 378 -24.42 -9.31 25.12
CA ARG A 378 -25.00 -8.99 23.81
C ARG A 378 -24.05 -9.27 22.65
N LEU A 379 -22.74 -9.05 22.81
CA LEU A 379 -21.73 -9.45 21.82
C LEU A 379 -21.77 -10.96 21.55
N GLY A 380 -21.91 -11.78 22.59
CA GLY A 380 -22.05 -13.24 22.44
C GLY A 380 -23.29 -13.63 21.64
N GLU A 381 -24.43 -12.99 21.91
CA GLU A 381 -25.67 -13.19 21.16
C GLU A 381 -25.52 -12.76 19.70
N ILE A 382 -24.93 -11.59 19.44
CA ILE A 382 -24.65 -11.10 18.08
C ILE A 382 -23.81 -12.09 17.29
N ILE A 383 -22.82 -12.74 17.90
CA ILE A 383 -22.01 -13.78 17.24
C ILE A 383 -22.89 -14.97 16.82
N CYS A 384 -23.73 -15.47 17.72
CA CYS A 384 -24.63 -16.58 17.45
C CYS A 384 -25.62 -16.24 16.33
N GLU A 385 -26.30 -15.11 16.43
CA GLU A 385 -27.25 -14.64 15.42
C GLU A 385 -26.58 -14.39 14.08
N THR A 386 -25.34 -13.86 14.08
CA THR A 386 -24.58 -13.66 12.84
C THR A 386 -24.26 -15.00 12.18
N ARG A 387 -23.89 -16.04 12.94
CA ARG A 387 -23.67 -17.41 12.40
C ARG A 387 -24.94 -17.97 11.76
N GLU A 388 -26.10 -17.76 12.38
CA GLU A 388 -27.39 -18.20 11.84
C GLU A 388 -27.68 -17.58 10.46
N THR A 389 -27.23 -16.35 10.21
CA THR A 389 -27.36 -15.71 8.89
C THR A 389 -26.58 -16.40 7.77
N TYR A 390 -25.71 -17.36 8.07
CA TYR A 390 -25.00 -18.19 7.08
C TYR A 390 -25.65 -19.57 6.88
N GLY A 391 -26.82 -19.81 7.48
CA GLY A 391 -27.67 -20.98 7.18
C GLY A 391 -27.16 -22.30 7.75
N GLY A 392 -26.35 -22.30 8.81
CA GLY A 392 -25.90 -23.54 9.45
C GLY A 392 -25.01 -24.42 8.55
N HIS A 393 -24.44 -23.89 7.46
CA HIS A 393 -23.41 -24.56 6.65
C HIS A 393 -22.05 -24.63 7.40
N VAL A 394 -22.10 -25.21 8.59
CA VAL A 394 -20.96 -25.67 9.37
C VAL A 394 -20.97 -27.17 9.17
N GLU A 395 -20.04 -27.71 8.38
CA GLU A 395 -19.46 -29.07 8.53
C GLU A 395 -19.07 -29.79 7.25
N ASP A 396 -19.32 -29.27 6.04
CA ASP A 396 -18.75 -29.93 4.88
C ASP A 396 -17.28 -29.53 4.69
N ARG A 397 -16.39 -30.23 5.41
CA ARG A 397 -14.93 -30.13 5.26
C ARG A 397 -14.46 -30.62 3.89
N SER A 398 -15.33 -31.23 3.08
CA SER A 398 -14.97 -32.02 1.90
C SER A 398 -15.47 -31.47 0.55
N SER A 399 -16.51 -30.62 0.53
CA SER A 399 -16.93 -30.00 -0.73
C SER A 399 -16.06 -28.78 -1.04
N LYS A 400 -15.17 -28.94 -2.01
CA LYS A 400 -14.70 -27.80 -2.82
C LYS A 400 -15.95 -27.23 -3.51
N GLY A 401 -16.62 -26.27 -2.87
CA GLY A 401 -17.63 -25.47 -3.55
C GLY A 401 -17.02 -24.87 -4.82
N ASN A 402 -17.85 -24.55 -5.81
CA ASN A 402 -17.50 -24.07 -7.18
C ASN A 402 -16.61 -22.80 -7.25
N ALA A 403 -15.97 -22.39 -6.16
CA ALA A 403 -15.53 -21.04 -5.89
C ALA A 403 -14.13 -20.95 -5.21
N GLY A 404 -13.44 -22.07 -5.01
CA GLY A 404 -12.04 -22.10 -4.54
C GLY A 404 -11.79 -21.82 -3.05
N PHE A 405 -12.81 -21.42 -2.27
CA PHE A 405 -12.74 -21.24 -0.81
C PHE A 405 -13.82 -22.07 -0.10
N PRO A 406 -13.54 -22.67 1.08
CA PRO A 406 -14.54 -23.35 1.90
C PRO A 406 -15.67 -22.40 2.33
N PRO A 407 -16.92 -22.86 2.48
CA PRO A 407 -18.05 -22.02 2.93
C PRO A 407 -17.78 -21.25 4.23
N ARG A 408 -17.06 -21.86 5.17
CA ARG A 408 -16.66 -21.22 6.43
C ARG A 408 -15.80 -19.97 6.22
N GLN A 409 -15.03 -19.89 5.12
CA GLN A 409 -14.20 -18.75 4.77
C GLN A 409 -14.94 -17.62 4.04
N LEU A 410 -16.24 -17.77 3.83
CA LEU A 410 -17.10 -16.71 3.30
C LEU A 410 -17.83 -15.95 4.44
N GLN A 411 -17.59 -16.31 5.70
CA GLN A 411 -18.27 -15.75 6.87
C GLN A 411 -17.64 -14.44 7.39
N PHE A 412 -17.42 -13.48 6.49
CA PHE A 412 -16.72 -12.21 6.81
C PHE A 412 -17.37 -11.39 7.94
N GLY A 413 -18.69 -11.47 8.08
CA GLY A 413 -19.43 -10.79 9.15
C GLY A 413 -19.05 -11.24 10.57
N LEU A 414 -18.41 -12.39 10.73
CA LEU A 414 -17.93 -12.88 12.04
C LEU A 414 -16.56 -12.32 12.44
N ILE A 415 -15.80 -11.76 11.50
CA ILE A 415 -14.42 -11.33 11.77
C ILE A 415 -14.38 -10.19 12.80
N LEU A 416 -15.21 -9.14 12.63
CA LEU A 416 -15.28 -8.03 13.59
C LEU A 416 -15.72 -8.47 15.00
N PRO A 417 -16.87 -9.15 15.18
CA PRO A 417 -17.31 -9.53 16.52
C PRO A 417 -16.33 -10.49 17.22
N PHE A 418 -15.69 -11.41 16.50
CA PHE A 418 -14.63 -12.23 17.10
C PHE A 418 -13.41 -11.41 17.52
N SER A 419 -12.96 -10.47 16.69
CA SER A 419 -11.86 -9.59 17.08
C SER A 419 -12.20 -8.77 18.35
N MET A 420 -13.44 -8.30 18.48
CA MET A 420 -13.90 -7.57 19.66
C MET A 420 -14.01 -8.46 20.90
N LEU A 421 -14.54 -9.69 20.75
CA LEU A 421 -14.63 -10.65 21.84
C LEU A 421 -13.24 -11.02 22.35
N VAL A 422 -12.31 -11.29 21.44
CA VAL A 422 -10.93 -11.58 21.78
C VAL A 422 -10.27 -10.41 22.50
N PHE A 423 -10.46 -9.17 22.03
CA PHE A 423 -9.95 -7.99 22.71
C PHE A 423 -10.45 -7.92 24.16
N SER A 424 -11.75 -8.11 24.39
CA SER A 424 -12.33 -8.13 25.73
C SER A 424 -11.76 -9.25 26.61
N LEU A 425 -11.69 -10.49 26.09
CA LEU A 425 -11.11 -11.63 26.81
C LEU A 425 -9.66 -11.37 27.22
N ASN A 426 -8.88 -10.74 26.35
CA ASN A 426 -7.51 -10.33 26.64
C ASN A 426 -7.45 -9.29 27.77
N MET A 427 -8.31 -8.26 27.73
CA MET A 427 -8.37 -7.25 28.80
C MET A 427 -8.78 -7.84 30.16
N SER A 428 -9.57 -8.92 30.17
CA SER A 428 -9.94 -9.65 31.39
C SER A 428 -8.97 -10.76 31.78
N GLY A 429 -7.83 -10.91 31.10
CA GLY A 429 -6.83 -11.97 31.39
C GLY A 429 -7.29 -13.40 31.08
N ARG A 430 -8.38 -13.58 30.33
CA ARG A 430 -8.98 -14.88 29.97
C ARG A 430 -8.30 -15.47 28.73
N TYR A 431 -6.98 -15.61 28.76
CA TYR A 431 -6.15 -15.96 27.60
C TYR A 431 -6.50 -17.31 26.97
N ALA A 432 -6.89 -18.32 27.77
CA ALA A 432 -7.25 -19.63 27.24
C ALA A 432 -8.45 -19.57 26.28
N GLN A 433 -9.47 -18.79 26.63
CA GLN A 433 -10.64 -18.58 25.78
C GLN A 433 -10.31 -17.65 24.61
N ALA A 434 -9.47 -16.63 24.82
CA ALA A 434 -9.01 -15.76 23.74
C ALA A 434 -8.28 -16.56 22.64
N VAL A 435 -7.45 -17.55 23.03
CA VAL A 435 -6.78 -18.46 22.08
C VAL A 435 -7.79 -19.31 21.31
N GLN A 436 -8.82 -19.86 21.96
CA GLN A 436 -9.86 -20.64 21.28
C GLN A 436 -10.59 -19.82 20.21
N VAL A 437 -11.00 -18.60 20.56
CA VAL A 437 -11.69 -17.70 19.61
C VAL A 437 -10.74 -17.25 18.49
N LEU A 438 -9.46 -17.00 18.78
CA LEU A 438 -8.48 -16.66 17.73
C LEU A 438 -8.23 -17.79 16.74
N GLN A 439 -8.18 -19.05 17.21
CA GLN A 439 -8.01 -20.20 16.33
C GLN A 439 -9.19 -20.31 15.35
N GLU A 440 -10.41 -20.16 15.86
CA GLU A 440 -11.60 -20.11 15.02
C GLU A 440 -11.59 -18.92 14.05
N LEU A 441 -11.22 -17.74 14.52
CA LEU A 441 -11.08 -16.54 13.69
C LEU A 441 -10.08 -16.76 12.55
N PHE A 442 -8.94 -17.40 12.83
CA PHE A 442 -7.92 -17.71 11.82
C PHE A 442 -8.42 -18.69 10.75
N GLU A 443 -9.30 -19.63 11.12
CA GLU A 443 -9.90 -20.59 10.19
C GLU A 443 -10.93 -19.94 9.26
N ILE A 444 -11.66 -18.92 9.75
CA ILE A 444 -12.66 -18.16 8.98
C ILE A 444 -12.02 -17.17 8.02
N GLN A 445 -10.83 -16.65 8.30
CA GLN A 445 -10.15 -15.70 7.42
C GLN A 445 -9.64 -16.41 6.14
N PRO A 446 -10.17 -16.17 4.93
CA PRO A 446 -9.62 -16.75 3.70
C PRO A 446 -8.18 -16.29 3.45
N HIS A 447 -7.43 -17.13 2.72
CA HIS A 447 -6.13 -16.76 2.16
C HIS A 447 -6.31 -15.83 0.94
N CYS A 448 -6.66 -14.57 1.20
CA CYS A 448 -6.81 -13.53 0.18
C CYS A 448 -6.06 -12.26 0.60
N GLY A 449 -5.76 -11.42 -0.38
CA GLY A 449 -4.89 -10.25 -0.22
C GLY A 449 -5.33 -9.27 0.84
N CYS A 450 -6.59 -8.85 0.84
CA CYS A 450 -7.14 -7.89 1.79
C CYS A 450 -7.11 -8.39 3.25
N LEU A 451 -7.08 -9.71 3.47
CA LEU A 451 -6.97 -10.32 4.79
C LEU A 451 -5.56 -10.79 5.14
N ALA A 452 -4.60 -10.77 4.22
CA ALA A 452 -3.27 -11.31 4.47
C ALA A 452 -2.61 -10.65 5.69
N ARG A 453 -2.70 -9.31 5.81
CA ARG A 453 -2.25 -8.56 7.00
C ARG A 453 -2.98 -8.95 8.27
N GLN A 454 -4.30 -9.14 8.18
CA GLN A 454 -5.13 -9.49 9.32
C GLN A 454 -4.79 -10.90 9.84
N ARG A 455 -4.58 -11.86 8.93
CA ARG A 455 -4.13 -13.22 9.26
C ARG A 455 -2.80 -13.22 10.00
N VAL A 456 -1.87 -12.39 9.56
CA VAL A 456 -0.58 -12.20 10.23
C VAL A 456 -0.76 -11.68 11.67
N LYS A 457 -1.60 -10.66 11.88
CA LYS A 457 -1.92 -10.14 13.23
C LYS A 457 -2.57 -11.20 14.12
N THR A 458 -3.52 -11.97 13.59
CA THR A 458 -4.17 -13.08 14.29
C THR A 458 -3.14 -14.15 14.70
N ALA A 459 -2.21 -14.52 13.80
CA ALA A 459 -1.13 -15.46 14.10
C ALA A 459 -0.18 -14.93 15.19
N MET A 460 0.20 -13.64 15.15
CA MET A 460 1.02 -13.02 16.21
C MET A 460 0.33 -13.05 17.58
N ALA A 461 -0.96 -12.75 17.62
CA ALA A 461 -1.74 -12.80 18.87
C ALA A 461 -1.78 -14.23 19.44
N LEU A 462 -1.91 -15.24 18.57
CA LEU A 462 -1.82 -16.66 18.95
C LEU A 462 -0.44 -17.02 19.52
N VAL A 463 0.66 -16.62 18.87
CA VAL A 463 2.01 -16.81 19.41
C VAL A 463 2.12 -16.26 20.83
N LYS A 464 1.68 -15.02 21.03
CA LYS A 464 1.80 -14.32 22.31
C LYS A 464 1.03 -15.02 23.43
N TRP A 465 -0.23 -15.36 23.21
CA TRP A 465 -1.06 -15.93 24.27
C TRP A 465 -0.77 -17.41 24.51
N CYS A 466 -0.39 -18.18 23.49
CA CYS A 466 0.17 -19.52 23.70
C CYS A 466 1.44 -19.45 24.56
N ASN A 467 2.30 -18.44 24.37
CA ASN A 467 3.47 -18.23 25.22
C ASN A 467 3.10 -17.94 26.69
N LEU A 468 2.14 -17.03 26.93
CA LEU A 468 1.67 -16.73 28.30
C LEU A 468 1.03 -17.94 29.00
N LEU A 469 0.41 -18.85 28.24
CA LEU A 469 -0.19 -20.07 28.76
C LEU A 469 0.82 -21.24 28.91
N GLY A 470 2.11 -21.03 28.59
CA GLY A 470 3.12 -22.09 28.62
C GLY A 470 2.95 -23.16 27.53
N LYS A 471 2.10 -22.92 26.51
CA LYS A 471 1.85 -23.84 25.39
C LYS A 471 2.92 -23.70 24.30
N LEU A 472 4.12 -24.19 24.58
CA LEU A 472 5.31 -23.93 23.74
C LEU A 472 5.21 -24.53 22.33
N ASP A 473 4.63 -25.72 22.18
CA ASP A 473 4.48 -26.36 20.85
C ASP A 473 3.51 -25.62 19.95
N GLU A 474 2.34 -25.24 20.48
CA GLU A 474 1.37 -24.40 19.76
C GLU A 474 1.99 -23.05 19.40
N ARG A 475 2.70 -22.41 20.34
CA ARG A 475 3.42 -21.16 20.09
C ARG A 475 4.40 -21.31 18.93
N ASN A 476 5.24 -22.34 18.93
CA ASN A 476 6.25 -22.55 17.88
C ASN A 476 5.60 -22.77 16.51
N ARG A 477 4.48 -23.51 16.45
CA ARG A 477 3.69 -23.64 15.22
C ARG A 477 3.19 -22.29 14.72
N TRP A 478 2.63 -21.45 15.60
CA TRP A 478 2.13 -20.13 15.21
C TRP A 478 3.24 -19.15 14.81
N ILE A 479 4.47 -19.31 15.34
CA ILE A 479 5.64 -18.54 14.89
C ILE A 479 5.92 -18.81 13.43
N GLU A 480 5.92 -20.08 13.00
CA GLU A 480 6.18 -20.42 11.59
C GLU A 480 5.07 -19.91 10.65
N VAL A 481 3.81 -19.99 11.10
CA VAL A 481 2.67 -19.43 10.35
C VAL A 481 2.81 -17.91 10.20
N ALA A 482 3.16 -17.21 11.28
CA ALA A 482 3.32 -15.77 11.26
C ALA A 482 4.52 -15.36 10.38
N LYS A 483 5.69 -16.02 10.51
CA LYS A 483 6.85 -15.82 9.63
C LYS A 483 6.49 -15.92 8.16
N LYS A 484 5.82 -17.02 7.76
CA LYS A 484 5.39 -17.21 6.37
C LYS A 484 4.47 -16.08 5.90
N GLY A 485 3.51 -15.68 6.74
CA GLY A 485 2.60 -14.59 6.42
C GLY A 485 3.31 -13.24 6.28
N PHE A 486 4.30 -12.94 7.13
CA PHE A 486 5.12 -11.74 7.01
C PHE A 486 5.93 -11.71 5.71
N GLY A 487 6.63 -12.80 5.39
CA GLY A 487 7.37 -12.91 4.13
C GLY A 487 6.46 -12.76 2.91
N SER A 488 5.23 -13.27 2.96
CA SER A 488 4.27 -13.14 1.85
C SER A 488 3.74 -11.72 1.67
N VAL A 489 3.47 -11.00 2.77
CA VAL A 489 2.88 -9.65 2.76
C VAL A 489 3.92 -8.57 2.52
N TYR A 490 5.05 -8.64 3.21
CA TYR A 490 6.06 -7.58 3.23
C TYR A 490 7.31 -7.95 2.41
N GLY A 491 7.61 -9.24 2.31
CA GLY A 491 8.88 -9.74 1.78
C GLY A 491 9.96 -9.82 2.84
N ASP A 492 10.96 -10.66 2.57
CA ASP A 492 12.21 -10.73 3.32
C ASP A 492 13.36 -10.19 2.45
N ALA A 493 14.50 -9.84 3.05
CA ALA A 493 15.71 -9.55 2.29
C ALA A 493 16.20 -10.84 1.58
N GLU A 494 16.54 -10.74 0.28
CA GLU A 494 16.96 -11.91 -0.53
C GLU A 494 18.23 -12.60 0.00
N ASP A 495 19.10 -11.86 0.69
CA ASP A 495 20.32 -12.40 1.30
C ASP A 495 20.08 -13.03 2.68
N GLY A 496 18.83 -13.01 3.17
CA GLY A 496 18.44 -13.47 4.49
C GLY A 496 19.02 -12.65 5.64
N SER A 497 19.69 -11.53 5.36
CA SER A 497 20.41 -10.71 6.36
C SER A 497 19.46 -9.89 7.24
N ALA A 498 18.27 -9.57 6.72
CA ALA A 498 17.24 -8.83 7.42
C ALA A 498 15.87 -9.45 7.18
N LYS A 499 15.26 -9.97 8.25
CA LYS A 499 13.88 -10.47 8.23
C LYS A 499 12.99 -9.45 8.90
N ILE A 500 12.00 -8.96 8.17
CA ILE A 500 11.02 -8.01 8.71
C ILE A 500 10.30 -8.57 9.94
N TRP A 501 10.09 -9.89 9.95
CA TRP A 501 9.59 -10.60 11.13
C TRP A 501 10.49 -10.37 12.34
N GLU A 502 11.82 -10.46 12.21
CA GLU A 502 12.73 -10.32 13.36
C GLU A 502 12.71 -8.91 13.92
N GLU A 503 12.65 -7.88 13.07
CA GLU A 503 12.51 -6.49 13.53
C GLU A 503 11.19 -6.22 14.24
N ILE A 504 10.10 -6.80 13.74
CA ILE A 504 8.76 -6.64 14.33
C ILE A 504 8.59 -7.49 15.59
N TYR A 505 9.14 -8.69 15.59
CA TYR A 505 9.09 -9.66 16.69
C TYR A 505 10.01 -9.28 17.87
N LYS A 506 11.18 -8.68 17.60
CA LYS A 506 12.08 -8.16 18.65
C LYS A 506 11.42 -7.02 19.47
N MET A 507 10.52 -6.24 18.88
CA MET A 507 9.82 -5.16 19.58
C MET A 507 8.77 -5.67 20.59
N ASP A 508 8.25 -6.89 20.44
CA ASP A 508 6.97 -7.29 21.07
C ASP A 508 7.09 -8.31 22.21
N LEU A 509 8.16 -9.14 22.23
CA LEU A 509 8.30 -10.23 23.21
C LEU A 509 9.52 -10.13 24.12
N PHE A 510 10.59 -9.44 23.71
CA PHE A 510 11.84 -9.42 24.46
C PHE A 510 11.93 -8.34 25.55
N TRP A 511 10.97 -7.41 25.63
CA TRP A 511 10.99 -6.33 26.62
C TRP A 511 10.17 -6.60 27.91
N ASN A 512 9.62 -7.80 28.08
CA ASN A 512 8.97 -8.23 29.33
C ASN A 512 9.42 -9.63 29.77
N MET A 513 10.72 -9.92 29.66
CA MET A 513 11.38 -10.93 30.51
C MET A 513 11.92 -10.26 31.75
#